data_AF-A0A4R2BSD0-F1
#
_entry.id   AF-A0A4R2BSD0-F1
#
_cell.length_a   1.000
_cell.length_b   1.000
_cell.length_c   1.000
_cell.angle_alpha   90.00
_cell.angle_beta   90.00
_cell.angle_gamma   90.00
#
_symmetry.space_group_name_H-M   'P 1'
#
loop_
_entity.id
_entity.type
_entity.pdbx_description
1 polymer ?
#
loop_
_entity_poly.entity_id
_entity_poly.type
_entity_poly.pdbx_seq_one_letter_code
_entity_poly.pdbx_strand_id
1 'polypeptide(L)'
;MADPTPLWTASDYAVVDVEGNGQQPPDLVEISIVPIQNGTIGQPKNWLVRPPRPITAMARHFHRITDDEVADAPTAVRSPIASREPDDGLYLQDPQITL
;
A
#
# COMPACT_ATOMS: atom_id res chain seq x y z
N MET A 1 -10.13 37.60 1.17
CA MET A 1 -10.84 36.40 0.69
C MET A 1 -10.09 35.21 1.25
N ALA A 2 -10.70 34.41 2.12
CA ALA A 2 -10.08 33.17 2.57
C ALA A 2 -10.14 32.17 1.41
N ASP A 3 -9.01 31.58 1.07
CA ASP A 3 -8.93 30.46 0.15
C ASP A 3 -9.69 29.28 0.79
N PRO A 4 -10.76 28.74 0.18
CA PRO A 4 -11.43 27.58 0.71
C PRO A 4 -10.52 26.39 0.45
N THR A 5 -9.53 26.16 1.33
CA THR A 5 -8.75 24.93 1.31
C THR A 5 -9.76 23.79 1.23
N PRO A 6 -9.76 22.97 0.17
CA PRO A 6 -10.72 21.89 0.07
C PRO A 6 -10.52 21.02 1.29
N LEU A 7 -11.57 20.91 2.11
CA LEU A 7 -11.55 20.00 3.25
C LEU A 7 -11.23 18.62 2.67
N TRP A 8 -10.27 17.92 3.25
CA TRP A 8 -9.92 16.58 2.78
C TRP A 8 -11.14 15.64 2.81
N THR A 9 -12.11 15.92 3.67
CA THR A 9 -13.42 15.24 3.73
C THR A 9 -14.32 15.48 2.52
N ALA A 10 -14.04 16.52 1.72
CA ALA A 10 -14.74 16.88 0.49
C ALA A 10 -13.93 16.54 -0.77
N SER A 11 -12.76 15.91 -0.63
CA SER A 11 -11.95 15.41 -1.74
C SER A 11 -12.11 13.90 -1.88
N ASP A 12 -11.81 13.37 -3.06
CA ASP A 12 -11.65 11.93 -3.24
C ASP A 12 -10.21 11.55 -2.85
N TYR A 13 -10.05 10.56 -1.98
CA TYR A 13 -8.74 10.13 -1.48
C TYR A 13 -8.74 8.64 -1.16
N ALA A 14 -7.56 8.03 -1.14
CA ALA A 14 -7.38 6.67 -0.67
C ALA A 14 -6.78 6.68 0.74
N VAL A 15 -7.36 5.91 1.66
CA VAL A 15 -6.67 5.51 2.88
C VAL A 15 -5.83 4.29 2.53
N VAL A 16 -4.53 4.38 2.80
CA VAL A 16 -3.56 3.30 2.52
C VAL A 16 -2.92 2.89 3.83
N ASP A 17 -2.88 1.58 4.07
CA ASP A 17 -2.14 0.94 5.15
C ASP A 17 -1.14 -0.06 4.57
N VAL A 18 0.05 -0.17 5.17
CA VAL A 18 1.12 -1.03 4.66
C VAL A 18 1.82 -1.77 5.79
N GLU A 19 2.15 -3.03 5.53
CA GLU A 19 2.90 -3.86 6.46
C GLU A 19 4.28 -4.21 5.89
N GLY A 20 5.27 -4.26 6.78
CA GLY A 20 6.64 -4.59 6.44
C GLY A 20 7.12 -5.88 7.10
N ASN A 21 8.12 -6.53 6.52
CA ASN A 21 8.67 -7.78 7.04
C ASN A 21 9.47 -7.63 8.36
N GLY A 22 9.58 -6.40 8.90
CA GLY A 22 10.32 -6.07 10.12
C GLY A 22 11.84 -5.98 9.97
N GLN A 23 12.36 -5.97 8.74
CA GLN A 23 13.78 -5.74 8.47
C GLN A 23 14.12 -4.24 8.50
N GLN A 24 15.41 -3.91 8.49
CA GLN A 24 15.90 -2.54 8.31
C GLN A 24 16.91 -2.46 7.14
N PRO A 25 16.59 -1.77 6.03
CA PRO A 25 15.27 -1.20 5.70
C PRO A 25 14.21 -2.31 5.53
N PRO A 26 12.90 -2.02 5.73
CA PRO A 26 11.84 -3.01 5.59
C PRO A 26 11.55 -3.34 4.13
N ASP A 27 11.16 -4.59 3.86
CA ASP A 27 10.52 -4.98 2.61
C ASP A 27 8.99 -5.05 2.79
N LEU A 28 8.24 -4.70 1.76
CA LEU A 28 6.78 -4.71 1.74
C LEU A 28 6.21 -6.13 1.87
N VAL A 29 5.17 -6.28 2.70
CA VAL A 29 4.43 -7.53 2.93
C VAL A 29 2.95 -7.41 2.58
N GLU A 30 2.33 -6.25 2.83
CA GLU A 30 0.92 -6.00 2.50
C GLU A 30 0.72 -4.55 2.04
N ILE A 31 -0.22 -4.35 1.10
CA ILE A 31 -0.85 -3.06 0.84
C ILE A 31 -2.36 -3.24 0.98
N SER A 32 -2.98 -2.40 1.81
CA SER A 32 -4.42 -2.30 1.99
C SER A 32 -4.89 -0.89 1.60
N ILE A 33 -5.93 -0.80 0.76
CA ILE A 33 -6.46 0.45 0.22
C ILE A 33 -7.97 0.52 0.44
N VAL A 34 -8.43 1.66 0.96
CA VAL A 34 -9.85 2.01 1.04
C VAL A 34 -10.07 3.34 0.31
N PRO A 35 -10.74 3.35 -0.85
CA PRO A 35 -11.10 4.60 -1.51
C PRO A 35 -12.19 5.31 -0.72
N ILE A 36 -12.06 6.62 -0.56
CA ILE A 36 -13.06 7.52 -0.03
C ILE A 36 -13.45 8.48 -1.13
N GLN A 37 -14.71 8.39 -1.58
CA GLN A 37 -15.25 9.24 -2.64
C GLN A 37 -16.38 10.08 -2.08
N ASN A 38 -16.28 11.40 -2.16
CA ASN A 38 -17.24 12.35 -1.57
C ASN A 38 -17.61 12.01 -0.11
N GLY A 39 -16.59 11.66 0.70
CA GLY A 39 -16.75 11.27 2.10
C GLY A 39 -17.40 9.89 2.33
N THR A 40 -17.66 9.12 1.27
CA THR A 40 -18.22 7.77 1.34
C THR A 40 -17.12 6.71 1.22
N ILE A 41 -17.12 5.73 2.12
CA ILE A 41 -16.20 4.60 2.09
C ILE A 41 -16.58 3.65 0.94
N GLY A 42 -15.66 3.47 -0.01
CA GLY A 42 -15.80 2.51 -1.11
C GLY A 42 -15.26 1.11 -0.76
N GLN A 43 -15.21 0.23 -1.77
CA GLN A 43 -14.80 -1.15 -1.61
C GLN A 43 -13.31 -1.26 -1.23
N PRO A 44 -12.97 -1.88 -0.09
CA PRO A 44 -11.58 -2.13 0.28
C PRO A 44 -10.91 -3.10 -0.69
N LYS A 45 -9.60 -2.91 -0.89
CA LYS A 45 -8.73 -3.84 -1.60
C LYS A 45 -7.51 -4.13 -0.78
N ASN A 46 -7.06 -5.37 -0.83
CA ASN A 46 -5.88 -5.82 -0.11
C ASN A 46 -5.04 -6.74 -0.99
N TRP A 47 -3.73 -6.58 -0.93
CA TRP A 47 -2.78 -7.43 -1.63
C TRP A 47 -1.66 -7.83 -0.69
N LEU A 48 -1.42 -9.13 -0.61
CA LEU A 48 -0.19 -9.67 -0.05
C LEU A 48 0.94 -9.54 -1.08
N VAL A 49 2.14 -9.36 -0.57
CA VAL A 49 3.39 -9.24 -1.33
C VAL A 49 4.40 -10.19 -0.72
N ARG A 50 5.06 -10.99 -1.56
CA ARG A 50 6.15 -11.85 -1.10
C ARG A 50 7.43 -11.03 -0.96
N PRO A 51 7.94 -10.79 0.26
CA PRO A 51 9.20 -10.06 0.43
C PRO A 51 10.40 -10.93 0.00
N PRO A 52 11.52 -10.34 -0.42
CA PRO A 52 12.75 -11.07 -0.74
C PRO A 52 13.44 -11.64 0.50
N ARG A 53 13.14 -11.11 1.69
CA ARG A 53 13.64 -11.58 2.99
C ARG A 53 12.48 -12.00 3.89
N PRO A 54 12.64 -13.07 4.71
CA PRO A 54 11.58 -13.58 5.57
C PRO A 54 11.01 -12.54 6.54
N ILE A 55 9.75 -12.73 6.91
CA ILE A 55 9.05 -11.93 7.92
C ILE A 55 9.61 -12.28 9.31
N THR A 56 10.12 -11.26 10.01
CA THR A 56 10.67 -11.43 11.36
C THR A 56 9.59 -11.90 12.34
N ALA A 57 9.98 -12.60 13.40
CA ALA A 57 9.04 -13.00 14.45
C ALA A 57 8.34 -11.80 15.11
N MET A 58 9.02 -10.66 15.22
CA MET A 58 8.46 -9.42 15.76
C MET A 58 7.37 -8.85 14.84
N ALA A 59 7.63 -8.75 13.53
CA ALA A 59 6.63 -8.28 12.57
C ALA A 59 5.40 -9.21 12.58
N ARG A 60 5.62 -10.54 12.53
CA ARG A 60 4.55 -11.53 12.68
C ARG A 60 3.74 -11.36 13.96
N HIS A 61 4.37 -10.99 15.06
CA HIS A 61 3.66 -10.77 16.32
C HIS A 61 2.65 -9.62 16.23
N PHE A 62 2.99 -8.55 15.50
CA PHE A 62 2.14 -7.38 15.33
C PHE A 62 1.07 -7.57 14.25
N HIS A 63 1.47 -7.84 13.01
CA HIS A 63 0.55 -7.88 11.85
C HIS A 63 0.01 -9.28 11.53
N ARG A 64 0.53 -10.34 12.15
CA ARG A 64 0.05 -11.75 12.05
C ARG A 64 0.14 -12.44 10.69
N ILE A 65 0.77 -11.81 9.69
CA ILE A 65 1.00 -12.40 8.35
C ILE A 65 2.24 -13.27 8.39
N THR A 66 2.14 -14.49 7.90
CA THR A 66 3.21 -15.50 7.89
C THR A 66 3.90 -15.60 6.52
N ASP A 67 5.09 -16.20 6.50
CA ASP A 67 5.81 -16.48 5.24
C ASP A 67 5.02 -17.44 4.32
N ASP A 68 4.21 -18.32 4.90
CA ASP A 68 3.37 -19.27 4.15
C ASP A 68 2.21 -18.55 3.43
N GLU A 69 1.59 -17.56 4.06
CA GLU A 69 0.50 -16.77 3.46
C GLU A 69 0.97 -15.94 2.26
N VAL A 70 2.24 -15.53 2.25
CA VAL A 70 2.81 -14.76 1.14
C VAL A 70 3.58 -15.63 0.13
N ALA A 71 3.61 -16.95 0.30
CA ALA A 71 4.45 -17.83 -0.51
C ALA A 71 4.11 -17.76 -2.01
N ASP A 72 2.82 -17.67 -2.33
CA ASP A 72 2.28 -17.58 -3.70
C ASP A 72 1.95 -16.14 -4.13
N ALA A 73 2.22 -15.16 -3.26
CA ALA A 73 1.97 -13.75 -3.57
C ALA A 73 2.99 -13.21 -4.59
N PRO A 74 2.62 -12.17 -5.36
CA PRO A 74 3.57 -11.47 -6.24
C PRO A 74 4.76 -10.93 -5.45
N THR A 75 5.96 -10.99 -6.04
CA THR A 75 7.13 -10.31 -5.47
C THR A 75 7.11 -8.83 -5.83
N ALA A 76 7.40 -7.96 -4.87
CA ALA A 76 7.61 -6.54 -5.19
C ALA A 76 8.87 -6.37 -6.05
N VAL A 77 8.72 -5.70 -7.20
CA VAL A 77 9.87 -5.21 -7.96
C VAL A 77 10.28 -3.89 -7.33
N ARG A 78 11.49 -3.83 -6.74
CA ARG A 78 12.06 -2.56 -6.31
C ARG A 78 12.35 -1.73 -7.56
N SER A 79 11.54 -0.72 -7.83
CA SER A 79 11.94 0.31 -8.80
C SER A 79 13.17 1.04 -8.24
N PRO A 80 14.28 1.19 -8.99
CA PRO A 80 15.47 1.92 -8.54
C PRO A 80 15.26 3.45 -8.44
N ILE A 81 14.02 3.93 -8.58
CA ILE A 81 13.72 5.35 -8.74
C ILE A 81 13.53 6.01 -7.37
N ALA A 82 14.62 6.61 -6.87
CA ALA A 82 14.57 7.75 -5.95
C ALA A 82 15.03 9.05 -6.63
N SER A 83 14.98 9.13 -7.97
CA SER A 83 15.52 10.29 -8.70
C SER A 83 14.91 10.59 -10.07
N ARG A 84 13.65 10.24 -10.33
CA ARG A 84 13.01 10.70 -11.57
C ARG A 84 11.50 10.84 -11.42
N GLU A 85 11.00 11.84 -12.13
CA GLU A 85 9.64 12.38 -12.28
C GLU A 85 8.47 11.40 -12.07
N PRO A 86 7.25 11.89 -11.73
CA PRO A 86 6.12 11.11 -11.19
C PRO A 86 5.52 9.99 -12.06
N ASP A 87 6.11 9.62 -13.19
CA ASP A 87 5.43 8.82 -14.22
C ASP A 87 5.73 7.30 -14.17
N ASP A 88 6.68 6.86 -13.35
CA ASP A 88 7.07 5.43 -13.26
C ASP A 88 6.58 4.76 -11.97
N GLY A 89 5.33 5.05 -11.60
CA GLY A 89 4.67 4.45 -10.45
C GLY A 89 4.69 2.93 -10.50
N LEU A 90 4.79 2.30 -9.33
CA LEU A 90 4.48 0.88 -9.17
C LEU A 90 2.97 0.72 -9.45
N TYR A 91 2.58 0.68 -10.71
CA TYR A 91 1.19 0.52 -11.10
C TYR A 91 0.78 -0.92 -10.78
N LEU A 92 0.15 -1.11 -9.62
CA LEU A 92 -0.86 -2.15 -9.50
C LEU A 92 -1.94 -1.78 -10.51
N GLN A 93 -1.82 -2.28 -11.75
CA GLN A 93 -2.83 -2.08 -12.80
C GLN A 93 -4.05 -2.91 -12.47
N ASP A 94 -4.78 -2.48 -11.45
CA ASP A 94 -6.18 -2.80 -11.29
C ASP A 94 -6.97 -1.60 -11.85
N PRO A 95 -7.71 -1.77 -12.97
CA PRO A 95 -8.52 -0.69 -13.55
C PRO A 95 -9.59 -0.15 -12.58
N GLN A 96 -9.79 -0.79 -11.43
CA GLN A 96 -10.70 -0.33 -10.39
C GLN A 96 -10.04 0.51 -9.30
N ILE A 97 -8.74 0.83 -9.37
CA ILE A 97 -8.15 1.90 -8.53
C ILE A 97 -8.25 3.21 -9.31
N THR A 98 -9.48 3.63 -9.58
CA THR A 98 -9.78 5.02 -9.96
C THR A 98 -10.39 5.63 -8.72
N LEU A 99 -9.74 6.65 -8.15
CA LEU A 99 -10.40 7.52 -7.18
C LEU A 99 -11.50 8.30 -7.89
#